data_AF-J2ZI89-F1
#
_entry.id   AF-J2ZI89-F1
#
_cell.length_a   1.000
_cell.length_b   1.000
_cell.length_c   1.000
_cell.angle_alpha   90.00
_cell.angle_beta   90.00
_cell.angle_gamma   90.00
#
_symmetry.space_group_name_H-M   'P 1'
#
loop_
_entity.id
_entity.type
_entity.pdbx_description
1 polymer ?
#
loop_
_entity_poly.entity_id
_entity_poly.type
_entity_poly.pdbx_seq_one_letter_code
_entity_poly.pdbx_strand_id
1 'polypeptide(L)'
;MLQCSRPGCGWQAFAPSAAAAREQYLIHLVEAHATDVDAEIPDGMVQVHVGDGEWMTVSFDEATELHELKQSTDVSTRQRERD
;
A
#
# COMPACT_ATOMS: atom_id res chain seq x y z
N MET A 1 8.32 -16.80 7.17
CA MET A 1 7.46 -17.33 6.09
C MET A 1 8.24 -18.33 5.26
N LEU A 2 7.66 -19.48 4.89
CA LEU A 2 8.33 -20.44 4.00
C LEU A 2 7.98 -20.08 2.56
N GLN A 3 8.89 -19.42 1.86
CA GLN A 3 8.75 -19.10 0.44
C GLN A 3 9.73 -19.96 -0.36
N CYS A 4 9.22 -20.69 -1.35
CA CYS A 4 10.02 -21.50 -2.25
C CYS A 4 10.91 -20.56 -3.08
N SER A 5 12.24 -20.67 -2.96
CA SER A 5 13.20 -19.82 -3.67
C SER A 5 13.36 -20.15 -5.16
N ARG A 6 12.59 -21.11 -5.69
CA ARG A 6 12.67 -21.54 -7.08
C ARG A 6 11.80 -20.63 -7.99
N PRO A 7 12.36 -20.02 -9.05
CA PRO A 7 11.57 -19.28 -10.03
C PRO A 7 10.49 -20.17 -10.66
N GLY A 8 9.23 -19.70 -10.67
CA GLY A 8 8.09 -20.47 -11.21
C GLY A 8 7.55 -21.56 -10.29
N CYS A 9 7.92 -21.57 -9.00
CA CYS A 9 7.38 -22.51 -8.03
C CYS A 9 5.90 -22.20 -7.73
N GLY A 10 4.99 -23.06 -8.19
CA GLY A 10 3.53 -22.94 -7.93
C GLY A 10 3.10 -23.24 -6.49
N TRP A 11 4.04 -23.32 -5.54
CA TRP A 11 3.72 -23.38 -4.11
C TRP A 11 3.30 -21.99 -3.67
N GLN A 12 1.99 -21.77 -3.68
CA GLN A 12 1.35 -20.61 -3.07
C GLN A 12 1.83 -20.52 -1.62
N ALA A 13 2.32 -19.35 -1.22
CA ALA A 13 2.88 -19.17 0.11
C ALA A 13 1.79 -19.51 1.14
N PHE A 14 1.97 -20.58 1.91
CA PHE A 14 1.07 -20.93 3.00
C PHE A 14 1.54 -20.19 4.25
N ALA A 15 0.75 -19.26 4.74
CA ALA A 15 0.98 -18.69 6.06
C ALA A 15 0.65 -19.75 7.14
N PRO A 16 1.64 -20.25 7.91
CA PRO A 16 1.40 -21.29 8.91
C PRO A 16 0.63 -20.82 10.15
N SER A 17 0.38 -19.51 10.25
CA SER A 17 -0.33 -18.88 11.37
C SER A 17 -0.98 -17.58 10.92
N ALA A 18 -1.92 -17.07 11.71
CA ALA A 18 -2.54 -15.77 11.46
C ALA A 18 -1.53 -14.61 11.43
N ALA A 19 -0.49 -14.68 12.27
CA ALA A 19 0.59 -13.68 12.27
C ALA A 19 1.37 -13.70 10.94
N ALA A 20 1.73 -14.90 10.45
CA ALA A 20 2.40 -15.04 9.16
C ALA A 20 1.50 -14.63 7.98
N ALA A 21 0.18 -14.84 8.09
CA ALA A 21 -0.78 -14.41 7.07
C ALA A 21 -0.86 -12.89 6.99
N ARG A 22 -0.86 -12.22 8.14
CA ARG A 22 -0.79 -10.76 8.23
C ARG A 22 0.50 -10.23 7.62
N GLU A 23 1.63 -10.86 7.91
CA GLU A 23 2.93 -10.47 7.35
C GLU A 23 2.97 -10.62 5.82
N GLN A 24 2.48 -11.74 5.28
CA GLN A 24 2.34 -11.93 3.83
C GLN A 24 1.41 -10.91 3.19
N TYR A 25 0.30 -10.59 3.84
CA TYR A 25 -0.64 -9.60 3.34
C TYR A 25 -0.03 -8.20 3.28
N LEU A 26 0.76 -7.81 4.28
CA LEU A 26 1.48 -6.53 4.28
C LEU A 26 2.49 -6.46 3.13
N ILE A 27 3.26 -7.52 2.89
CA ILE A 27 4.20 -7.59 1.76
C ILE A 27 3.46 -7.43 0.44
N HIS A 28 2.37 -8.17 0.25
CA HIS A 28 1.55 -8.08 -0.96
C HIS A 28 1.00 -6.68 -1.20
N LEU A 29 0.52 -6.00 -0.14
CA LEU A 29 0.04 -4.62 -0.24
C LEU A 29 1.15 -3.67 -0.68
N VAL A 30 2.36 -3.81 -0.14
CA VAL A 30 3.51 -3.00 -0.57
C VAL A 30 3.85 -3.29 -2.02
N GLU A 31 3.97 -4.55 -2.44
CA GLU A 31 4.27 -4.90 -3.84
C GLU A 31 3.20 -4.41 -4.83
N ALA A 32 1.93 -4.43 -4.44
CA ALA A 32 0.83 -4.02 -5.30
C ALA A 32 0.68 -2.49 -5.42
N HIS A 33 1.14 -1.73 -4.43
CA HIS A 33 0.87 -0.30 -4.32
C HIS A 33 2.11 0.59 -4.23
N ALA A 34 3.29 0.02 -4.02
CA ALA A 34 4.57 0.72 -4.11
C ALA A 34 5.22 0.40 -5.45
N THR A 35 5.77 1.43 -6.10
CA THR A 35 6.59 1.28 -7.28
C THR A 35 7.89 2.01 -7.02
N ASP A 36 9.02 1.36 -7.31
CA ASP A 36 10.32 2.00 -7.27
C ASP A 36 10.37 3.07 -8.36
N VAL A 37 10.55 4.33 -7.96
CA VAL A 37 10.72 5.47 -8.85
C VAL A 37 12.14 6.00 -8.71
N ASP A 38 12.79 6.30 -9.83
CA ASP A 38 14.13 6.90 -9.84
C ASP A 38 14.02 8.40 -9.51
N ALA A 39 13.79 8.68 -8.23
CA ALA A 39 13.62 10.01 -7.69
C ALA A 39 14.46 10.16 -6.40
N GLU A 40 15.21 11.25 -6.30
CA GLU A 40 15.88 11.62 -5.05
C GLU A 40 14.83 12.10 -4.04
N ILE A 41 14.34 11.17 -3.22
CA ILE A 41 13.46 11.47 -2.10
C ILE A 41 14.32 11.70 -0.85
N PRO A 42 14.19 12.83 -0.15
CA PRO A 42 14.92 13.06 1.10
C PRO A 42 14.63 11.98 2.14
N ASP A 43 15.62 11.67 2.99
CA ASP A 43 15.47 10.68 4.06
C ASP A 43 14.25 11.00 4.95
N GLY A 44 13.43 9.99 5.22
CA GLY A 44 12.22 10.12 6.05
C GLY A 44 11.00 10.66 5.30
N MET A 45 11.11 10.92 3.99
CA MET A 45 10.01 11.34 3.14
C MET A 45 9.55 10.19 2.22
N VAL A 46 8.32 10.29 1.72
CA VAL A 46 7.72 9.37 0.76
C VAL A 46 7.04 10.15 -0.36
N GLN A 47 6.97 9.56 -1.55
CA GLN A 47 6.22 10.13 -2.67
C GLN A 47 4.87 9.43 -2.78
N VAL A 48 3.79 10.20 -2.77
CA VAL A 48 2.41 9.70 -2.87
C VAL A 48 1.74 10.26 -4.11
N HIS A 49 1.02 9.39 -4.82
CA HIS A 49 0.20 9.77 -5.96
C HIS A 49 -1.15 10.30 -5.46
N VAL A 50 -1.32 11.62 -5.53
CA VAL A 50 -2.60 12.29 -5.34
C VAL A 50 -3.37 12.23 -6.67
N GLY A 51 -4.70 12.38 -6.67
CA GLY A 51 -5.50 12.22 -7.90
C GLY A 51 -4.98 13.11 -9.05
N ASP A 52 -5.44 12.86 -10.28
CA ASP A 52 -5.12 13.67 -11.46
C ASP A 52 -3.67 13.62 -11.97
N GLY A 53 -2.89 12.63 -11.54
CA GLY A 53 -1.53 12.37 -12.06
C GLY A 53 -0.43 13.17 -11.35
N GLU A 54 -0.76 13.82 -10.24
CA GLU A 54 0.18 14.60 -9.45
C GLU A 54 0.86 13.72 -8.39
N TRP A 55 2.18 13.88 -8.27
CA TRP A 55 2.99 13.25 -7.24
C TRP A 55 3.41 14.30 -6.22
N MET A 56 3.23 13.99 -4.93
CA MET A 56 3.66 14.86 -3.84
C MET A 56 4.66 14.15 -2.93
N THR A 57 5.68 14.88 -2.49
CA THR A 57 6.66 14.39 -1.50
C THR A 57 6.26 14.90 -0.12
N VAL A 58 6.03 13.99 0.81
CA VAL A 58 5.54 14.28 2.17
C VAL A 58 6.23 13.40 3.19
N SER A 59 6.10 13.73 4.47
CA SER A 59 6.50 12.84 5.57
C SER A 59 5.57 11.63 5.68
N PHE A 60 5.99 10.60 6.42
CA PHE A 60 5.15 9.43 6.71
C PHE A 60 3.84 9.79 7.43
N ASP A 61 3.88 10.74 8.36
CA ASP A 61 2.71 11.16 9.13
C ASP A 61 1.70 11.86 8.21
N GLU A 62 2.17 12.78 7.37
CA GLU A 62 1.34 13.47 6.37
C GLU A 62 0.74 12.50 5.33
N ALA A 63 1.50 11.48 4.90
CA ALA A 63 0.97 10.44 4.02
C ALA A 63 -0.18 9.65 4.66
N THR A 64 -0.08 9.40 5.97
CA THR A 64 -1.12 8.72 6.75
C THR A 64 -2.39 9.57 6.83
N GLU A 65 -2.25 10.85 7.16
CA GLU A 65 -3.37 11.80 7.21
C GLU A 65 -4.09 11.92 5.86
N LEU A 66 -3.33 12.01 4.76
CA LEU A 66 -3.89 12.04 3.40
C LEU A 66 -4.69 10.77 3.05
N HIS A 67 -4.22 9.61 3.51
CA HIS A 67 -4.92 8.35 3.31
C HIS A 67 -6.25 8.32 4.08
N GLU A 68 -6.24 8.73 5.35
CA GLU A 68 -7.43 8.80 6.19
C GLU A 68 -8.48 9.77 5.63
N LEU A 69 -8.05 10.95 5.17
CA LEU A 69 -8.91 11.94 4.52
C LEU A 69 -9.54 11.42 3.21
N LYS A 70 -8.76 10.70 2.38
CA LYS A 70 -9.31 10.04 1.18
C LYS A 70 -10.36 9.00 1.56
N GLN A 71 -10.10 8.17 2.57
CA GLN A 71 -11.08 7.17 3.01
C GLN A 71 -12.37 7.81 3.53
N SER A 72 -12.30 8.91 4.29
CA SER A 72 -13.51 9.59 4.77
C SER A 72 -14.35 10.19 3.65
N THR A 73 -13.69 10.67 2.58
CA THR A 73 -14.35 11.27 1.42
C THR A 73 -15.01 10.19 0.53
N ASP A 74 -14.35 9.04 0.36
CA ASP A 74 -14.88 7.91 -0.41
C ASP A 74 -16.12 7.30 0.28
N VAL A 75 -16.09 7.15 1.61
CA VAL A 75 -17.23 6.66 2.41
C VAL A 75 -18.43 7.61 2.32
N SER A 76 -18.21 8.92 2.42
CA SER A 76 -19.30 9.91 2.31
C SER A 76 -19.92 9.95 0.91
N THR A 77 -19.15 9.63 -0.13
CA THR A 77 -19.64 9.61 -1.52
C THR A 77 -20.52 8.38 -1.75
N ARG A 78 -20.09 7.20 -1.28
CA ARG A 78 -20.89 5.96 -1.35
C ARG A 78 -22.19 6.02 -0.55
N GLN A 79 -22.24 6.80 0.53
CA GLN A 79 -23.44 6.96 1.35
C GLN A 79 -24.53 7.76 0.60
N ARG A 80 -24.15 8.78 -0.19
CA ARG A 80 -25.09 9.61 -0.97
C ARG A 80 -25.67 8.90 -2.19
N GLU A 81 -24.97 7.92 -2.76
CA GLU A 81 -25.47 7.15 -3.93
C GLU A 81 -26.47 6.05 -3.53
N ARG A 82 -26.67 5.83 -2.22
CA ARG A 82 -27.56 4.81 -1.67
C ARG A 82 -28.91 5.35 -1.16
N ASP A 83 -29.07 6.67 -1.09
CA ASP A 83 -30.30 7.38 -0.70
C ASP A 83 -31.03 7.94 -1.94
#